data_AF-A0A820S210-F1
#
_entry.id   AF-A0A820S210-F1
#
_cell.length_a   1.000
_cell.length_b   1.000
_cell.length_c   1.000
_cell.angle_alpha   90.00
_cell.angle_beta   90.00
_cell.angle_gamma   90.00
#
_symmetry.space_group_name_H-M   'P 1'
#
loop_
_entity.id
_entity.type
_entity.pdbx_description
1 polymer ?
#
loop_
_entity_poly.entity_id
_entity_poly.type
_entity_poly.pdbx_seq_one_letter_code
_entity_poly.pdbx_strand_id
1 'polypeptide(L)'
;MSFTISSNEMITDALGDISQLPDDMKMAVTSRIEKSFKPIPRPRNGDWLAQYEESGQTMKSFQLNLSKAVPHETHNTIYIQPIGSFDHPR
;
A
#
# COMPACT_ATOMS: atom_id res chain seq x y z
N MET A 1 18.33 -10.86 -2.02
CA MET A 1 17.25 -11.55 -1.28
C MET A 1 16.33 -12.23 -2.30
N SER A 2 15.94 -13.48 -2.08
CA SER A 2 15.03 -14.22 -2.97
C SER A 2 13.60 -14.13 -2.47
N PHE A 3 12.71 -13.51 -3.25
CA PHE A 3 11.27 -13.54 -2.97
C PHE A 3 10.74 -14.96 -3.21
N THR A 4 10.48 -15.70 -2.13
CA THR A 4 9.77 -16.97 -2.17
C THR A 4 8.27 -16.72 -2.22
N ILE A 5 7.56 -17.45 -3.09
CA ILE A 5 6.10 -17.43 -3.16
C ILE A 5 5.57 -17.95 -1.81
N SER A 6 4.78 -17.14 -1.12
CA SER A 6 4.16 -17.50 0.16
C SER A 6 3.22 -18.69 0.01
N SER A 7 3.30 -19.65 0.92
CA SER A 7 2.35 -20.76 1.02
C SER A 7 0.95 -20.25 1.37
N ASN A 8 -0.09 -21.04 1.07
CA ASN A 8 -1.48 -20.68 1.40
C ASN A 8 -1.69 -20.37 2.89
N GLU A 9 -0.95 -21.04 3.78
CA GLU A 9 -0.98 -20.78 5.23
C GLU A 9 -0.49 -19.37 5.59
N MET A 10 0.56 -18.88 4.92
CA MET A 10 1.04 -17.50 5.12
C MET A 10 0.07 -16.46 4.54
N ILE A 11 -0.63 -16.79 3.45
CA ILE A 11 -1.64 -15.90 2.85
C ILE A 11 -2.82 -15.76 3.81
N THR A 12 -3.29 -16.87 4.40
CA THR A 12 -4.36 -16.83 5.39
C THR A 12 -3.97 -16.11 6.67
N ASP A 13 -2.73 -16.26 7.12
CA ASP A 13 -2.20 -15.55 8.30
C ASP A 13 -2.10 -14.03 8.06
N ALA A 14 -1.62 -13.62 6.87
CA ALA A 14 -1.54 -12.21 6.50
C ALA A 14 -2.92 -11.53 6.33
N LEU A 15 -3.95 -12.29 5.98
CA LEU A 15 -5.32 -11.77 5.83
C LEU A 15 -6.02 -11.55 7.19
N GLY A 16 -5.59 -12.24 8.24
CA GLY A 16 -6.20 -12.15 9.56
C GLY A 16 -7.65 -12.65 9.61
N ASP A 17 -8.40 -12.25 10.64
CA ASP A 17 -9.80 -12.66 10.78
C ASP A 17 -10.71 -11.90 9.79
N ILE A 18 -11.11 -12.59 8.73
CA ILE A 18 -12.02 -12.10 7.70
C ILE A 18 -13.49 -12.46 7.96
N SER A 19 -13.82 -13.06 9.11
CA SER A 19 -15.19 -13.53 9.44
C SER A 19 -16.22 -12.40 9.47
N GLN A 20 -15.79 -11.19 9.84
CA GLN A 20 -16.64 -9.99 9.95
C GLN A 20 -16.85 -9.26 8.62
N LEU A 21 -16.19 -9.69 7.54
CA LEU A 21 -16.35 -9.03 6.25
C LEU A 21 -17.70 -9.38 5.59
N PRO A 22 -18.32 -8.45 4.86
CA PRO A 22 -19.45 -8.75 3.98
C PRO A 22 -19.10 -9.85 2.97
N ASP A 23 -20.09 -10.63 2.56
CA ASP A 23 -19.86 -11.81 1.71
C ASP A 23 -19.21 -11.47 0.37
N ASP A 24 -19.52 -10.31 -0.21
CA ASP A 24 -18.88 -9.81 -1.44
C ASP A 24 -17.37 -9.58 -1.26
N MET A 25 -16.97 -9.08 -0.08
CA MET A 25 -15.57 -8.83 0.27
C MET A 25 -14.84 -10.12 0.59
N LYS A 26 -15.49 -11.05 1.31
CA LYS A 26 -14.96 -12.41 1.52
C LYS A 26 -14.72 -13.09 0.17
N MET A 27 -15.65 -12.98 -0.77
CA MET A 27 -15.49 -13.58 -2.10
C MET A 27 -14.32 -12.96 -2.88
N ALA A 28 -14.13 -11.64 -2.83
CA ALA A 28 -13.01 -10.97 -3.48
C ALA A 28 -11.64 -11.43 -2.94
N VAL A 29 -11.58 -11.67 -1.63
CA VAL A 29 -10.37 -12.15 -0.93
C VAL A 29 -10.14 -13.64 -1.17
N THR A 30 -11.15 -14.49 -0.99
CA THR A 30 -10.95 -15.95 -0.95
C THR A 30 -10.95 -16.60 -2.33
N SER A 31 -11.75 -16.11 -3.28
CA SER A 31 -12.12 -16.91 -4.46
C SER A 31 -11.08 -16.89 -5.59
N ARG A 32 -10.02 -16.10 -5.47
CA ARG A 32 -9.33 -15.65 -6.68
C ARG A 32 -7.89 -15.21 -6.55
N ILE A 33 -7.28 -15.19 -5.36
CA ILE A 33 -5.90 -14.69 -5.22
C ILE A 33 -4.92 -15.45 -6.14
N GLU A 34 -5.02 -16.78 -6.22
CA GLU A 34 -4.10 -17.58 -7.05
C GLU A 34 -4.33 -17.44 -8.57
N LYS A 35 -5.55 -17.13 -9.01
CA LYS A 35 -5.91 -17.05 -10.45
C LYS A 35 -6.11 -15.63 -10.98
N SER A 36 -6.33 -14.65 -10.11
CA SER A 36 -6.57 -13.25 -10.48
C SER A 36 -5.29 -12.48 -10.71
N PHE A 37 -4.20 -12.87 -10.03
CA PHE A 37 -2.94 -12.18 -10.14
C PHE A 37 -1.95 -13.06 -10.90
N LYS A 38 -1.41 -12.52 -12.00
CA LYS A 38 -0.24 -13.12 -12.62
C LYS A 38 0.90 -13.07 -11.59
N PRO A 39 1.71 -14.13 -11.47
CA PRO A 39 2.90 -14.09 -10.62
C PRO A 39 3.73 -12.86 -10.95
N ILE A 40 4.17 -12.14 -9.92
CA ILE A 40 5.08 -10.99 -10.10
C ILE A 40 6.36 -11.53 -10.73
N PRO A 41 6.79 -11.00 -11.89
CA PRO A 41 8.01 -11.48 -12.55
C PRO A 41 9.21 -11.20 -11.66
N ARG A 42 10.27 -12.02 -11.80
CA ARG A 42 11.54 -11.73 -11.13
C ARG A 42 12.07 -10.38 -11.60
N PRO A 43 12.67 -9.59 -10.70
CA PRO A 43 13.30 -8.35 -11.11
C PRO A 43 14.38 -8.57 -12.17
N ARG A 44 14.48 -7.64 -13.12
CA ARG A 44 15.46 -7.63 -14.19
C ARG A 44 16.68 -6.80 -13.81
N ASN A 45 17.75 -6.96 -14.58
CA ASN A 45 18.88 -6.04 -14.50
C ASN A 45 18.40 -4.61 -14.85
N GLY A 46 18.65 -3.67 -13.96
CA GLY A 46 18.19 -2.28 -14.03
C GLY A 46 16.97 -1.98 -13.16
N ASP A 47 16.30 -2.98 -12.57
CA ASP A 47 15.18 -2.73 -11.67
C ASP A 47 15.68 -2.14 -10.35
N TRP A 48 15.38 -0.85 -10.14
CA TRP A 48 15.89 -0.06 -9.02
C TRP A 48 15.67 -0.76 -7.67
N LEU A 49 14.43 -1.17 -7.38
CA LEU A 49 14.04 -1.78 -6.11
C LEU A 49 14.75 -3.13 -5.83
N ALA A 50 15.27 -3.78 -6.85
CA ALA A 50 15.96 -5.07 -6.70
C ALA A 50 17.48 -4.93 -6.62
N GLN A 51 18.03 -3.84 -7.13
CA GLN A 51 19.47 -3.60 -7.21
C GLN A 51 19.99 -2.70 -6.11
N TYR A 52 19.16 -1.76 -5.64
CA TYR A 52 19.54 -0.79 -4.66
C TYR A 52 18.91 -1.14 -3.31
N GLU A 53 19.78 -1.41 -2.33
CA GLU A 53 19.36 -1.57 -0.95
C GLU A 53 19.00 -0.18 -0.39
N GLU A 54 17.71 0.06 -0.16
CA GLU A 54 17.24 1.31 0.41
C GLU A 54 17.28 1.25 1.93
N SER A 55 17.97 2.21 2.55
CA SER A 55 17.90 2.41 3.99
C SER A 55 16.47 2.77 4.38
N GLY A 56 15.88 1.98 5.29
CA GLY A 56 14.55 2.28 5.81
C GLY A 56 14.48 3.68 6.42
N GLN A 57 13.33 4.35 6.24
CA GLN A 57 13.08 5.64 6.87
C GLN A 57 12.62 5.41 8.31
N THR A 58 13.43 5.84 9.29
CA THR A 58 13.01 5.80 10.70
C THR A 58 11.95 6.88 10.98
N MET A 59 11.08 6.65 11.97
CA MET A 59 10.09 7.65 12.39
C MET A 59 10.74 8.99 12.76
N LYS A 60 11.89 8.95 13.44
CA LYS A 60 12.68 10.14 13.77
C LYS A 60 13.18 10.86 12.51
N SER A 61 13.70 10.12 11.53
CA SER A 61 14.12 10.67 10.23
C SER A 61 12.95 11.32 9.49
N PHE A 62 11.79 10.65 9.46
CA PHE A 62 10.56 11.22 8.91
C PHE A 62 10.15 12.51 9.61
N GLN A 63 10.25 12.58 10.94
CA GLN A 63 9.92 13.77 11.72
C GLN A 63 10.85 14.95 11.48
N LEU A 64 12.14 14.69 11.23
CA LEU A 64 13.15 15.72 10.97
C LEU A 64 13.11 16.27 9.54
N ASN A 65 12.27 15.71 8.67
CA ASN A 65 12.17 16.17 7.29
C ASN A 65 11.51 17.57 7.23
N LEU A 66 12.33 18.60 6.94
CA LEU A 66 11.96 20.02 6.90
C LEU A 66 10.91 20.37 5.82
N SER A 67 10.68 19.46 4.87
CA SER A 67 9.67 19.62 3.82
C SER A 67 8.26 19.23 4.27
N LYS A 68 8.06 18.91 5.56
CA LYS A 68 6.71 18.72 6.09
C LYS A 68 5.92 20.02 6.04
N ALA A 69 4.83 19.99 5.29
CA ALA A 69 3.79 21.01 5.33
C ALA A 69 3.02 20.90 6.66
N VAL A 70 3.66 21.30 7.76
CA VAL A 70 2.99 21.50 9.05
C VAL A 70 2.48 22.94 9.08
N PRO A 71 1.20 23.16 9.42
CA PRO A 71 0.70 24.51 9.61
C PRO A 71 1.53 25.28 10.63
N HIS A 72 1.97 26.48 10.26
CA HIS A 72 2.68 27.40 11.15
C HIS A 72 2.27 28.83 10.81
N GLU A 73 2.76 29.83 11.56
CA GLU A 73 2.27 31.22 11.49
C GLU A 73 2.19 31.80 10.08
N THR A 74 3.17 31.50 9.21
CA THR A 74 3.17 32.02 7.83
C THR A 74 2.42 31.14 6.82
N HIS A 75 2.22 29.85 7.13
CA HIS A 75 1.52 28.89 6.25
C HIS A 75 0.51 28.10 7.09
N ASN A 76 -0.63 28.72 7.41
CA ASN A 76 -1.67 28.16 8.30
C ASN A 76 -2.90 27.61 7.56
N THR A 77 -2.93 27.72 6.23
CA THR A 77 -4.09 27.40 5.40
C THR A 77 -3.83 26.12 4.60
N ILE A 78 -4.75 25.16 4.65
CA ILE A 78 -4.70 23.92 3.88
C ILE A 78 -5.71 24.05 2.72
N TYR A 79 -5.22 23.93 1.49
CA TYR A 79 -6.08 23.90 0.30
C TYR A 79 -6.46 22.46 -0.03
N ILE A 80 -7.75 22.15 0.05
CA ILE A 80 -8.28 20.86 -0.38
C ILE A 80 -8.94 21.08 -1.75
N GLN A 81 -8.28 20.61 -2.81
CA GLN A 81 -8.84 20.65 -4.15
C GLN A 81 -9.35 19.26 -4.54
N PRO A 82 -10.68 19.04 -4.56
CA PRO A 82 -11.22 17.81 -5.12
C PRO A 82 -10.93 17.76 -6.62
N ILE A 83 -10.31 16.67 -7.10
CA ILE A 83 -10.04 16.43 -8.51
C ILE A 83 -11.01 15.35 -9.00
N GLY A 84 -11.85 15.68 -9.97
CA GLY A 84 -12.82 14.75 -10.57
C GLY A 84 -14.25 15.27 -10.55
N SER A 85 -15.17 14.46 -11.07
CA SER A 85 -16.61 14.72 -11.00
C SER A 85 -17.16 14.03 -9.76
N PHE A 86 -17.82 14.78 -8.90
CA PHE A 86 -18.51 14.24 -7.74
C PHE A 86 -20.01 14.34 -8.01
N ASP A 87 -20.64 13.18 -8.19
CA ASP A 87 -22.11 13.11 -8.23
C ASP A 87 -22.62 13.70 -6.92
N HIS A 88 -23.48 14.72 -7.02
CA HIS A 88 -24.06 15.33 -5.83
C HIS A 88 -24.90 14.28 -5.09
N PRO A 89 -24.85 14.25 -3.74
CA PRO A 89 -25.78 13.43 -3.00
C PRO A 89 -27.21 13.90 -3.34
N ARG A 90 -28.06 12.96 -3.75
CA ARG A 90 -29.51 13.14 -3.77
C ARG A 90 -30.05 13.13 -2.36
#